data_AF-A0A1N7E6C0-F1
#
_entry.id   AF-A0A1N7E6C0-F1
#
_cell.length_a   1.000
_cell.length_b   1.000
_cell.length_c   1.000
_cell.angle_alpha   90.00
_cell.angle_beta   90.00
_cell.angle_gamma   90.00
#
_symmetry.space_group_name_H-M   'P 1'
#
loop_
_entity.id
_entity.type
_entity.pdbx_description
1 polymer ?
#
loop_
_entity_poly.entity_id
_entity_poly.type
_entity_poly.pdbx_seq_one_letter_code
_entity_poly.pdbx_strand_id
1 'polypeptide(L)'
;MVSNAQIGELIVGAYHKVVTDAEVVSYNSRSKEDGEQMEIDVVAIDSSDGTQTVYACEVVTHLNGKLYSGTPDTDNWSSFGNESYQYSLEKLETKFRSDHGYVTRVFDDADEYVFQLWAPYVVDGILTDGLEVLSSEFQAEHGESIEFVINETYTECVNELRTLAADETKAYGEPAFRFLQITEQLR
;
A
#
# COMPACT_ATOMS: atom_id res chain seq x y z
N MET A 1 -1.33 -7.87 -21.56
CA MET A 1 -2.55 -7.53 -20.81
C MET A 1 -2.29 -6.19 -20.16
N VAL A 2 -3.13 -5.19 -20.38
CA VAL A 2 -3.01 -3.93 -19.64
C VAL A 2 -3.50 -4.25 -18.24
N SER A 3 -2.66 -4.04 -17.22
CA SER A 3 -3.07 -4.09 -15.83
C SER A 3 -4.30 -3.18 -15.64
N ASN A 4 -5.33 -3.64 -14.91
CA ASN A 4 -6.51 -2.84 -14.57
C ASN A 4 -6.25 -1.90 -13.38
N ALA A 5 -4.97 -1.67 -13.04
CA ALA A 5 -4.58 -0.89 -11.88
C ALA A 5 -5.25 0.49 -11.86
N GLN A 6 -5.77 0.85 -10.69
CA GLN A 6 -6.32 2.17 -10.46
C GLN A 6 -5.21 3.23 -10.41
N ILE A 7 -5.56 4.50 -10.60
CA ILE A 7 -4.59 5.60 -10.62
C ILE A 7 -3.78 5.67 -9.31
N GLY A 8 -4.43 5.39 -8.16
CA GLY A 8 -3.72 5.33 -6.87
C GLY A 8 -2.65 4.25 -6.85
N GLU A 9 -2.99 3.05 -7.28
CA GLU A 9 -2.04 1.93 -7.39
C GLU A 9 -0.87 2.29 -8.30
N LEU A 10 -1.15 2.89 -9.47
CA LEU A 10 -0.10 3.32 -10.40
C LEU A 10 0.85 4.37 -9.79
N ILE A 11 0.35 5.26 -8.91
CA ILE A 11 1.20 6.22 -8.17
C ILE A 11 2.10 5.47 -7.17
N VAL A 12 1.56 4.52 -6.42
CA VAL A 12 2.31 3.72 -5.44
C VAL A 12 3.36 2.84 -6.13
N GLY A 13 3.00 2.16 -7.22
CA GLY A 13 3.94 1.37 -8.00
C GLY A 13 5.03 2.24 -8.64
N ALA A 14 4.70 3.44 -9.12
CA ALA A 14 5.69 4.41 -9.57
C ALA A 14 6.64 4.86 -8.46
N TYR A 15 6.13 5.06 -7.23
CA TYR A 15 6.93 5.40 -6.06
C TYR A 15 7.96 4.31 -5.81
N HIS A 16 7.54 3.06 -5.65
CA HIS A 16 8.49 1.97 -5.43
C HIS A 16 9.46 1.79 -6.60
N LYS A 17 8.99 1.95 -7.84
CA LYS A 17 9.87 1.77 -9.01
C LYS A 17 11.03 2.77 -9.06
N VAL A 18 10.79 4.01 -8.63
CA VAL A 18 11.73 5.12 -8.86
C VAL A 18 12.41 5.59 -7.57
N VAL A 19 11.71 5.55 -6.44
CA VAL A 19 12.21 6.01 -5.14
C VAL A 19 12.85 4.88 -4.36
N THR A 20 12.18 3.73 -4.23
CA THR A 20 12.75 2.55 -3.57
C THR A 20 13.56 1.65 -4.51
N ASP A 21 13.78 2.10 -5.76
CA ASP A 21 14.48 1.37 -6.83
C ASP A 21 14.02 -0.08 -7.05
N ALA A 22 12.74 -0.37 -6.78
CA ALA A 22 12.20 -1.72 -6.89
C ALA A 22 12.38 -2.27 -8.32
N GLU A 23 13.02 -3.43 -8.44
CA GLU A 23 13.25 -4.07 -9.74
C GLU A 23 11.93 -4.58 -10.32
N VAL A 24 11.06 -5.11 -9.46
CA VAL A 24 9.76 -5.66 -9.83
C VAL A 24 8.65 -4.86 -9.16
N VAL A 25 7.64 -4.47 -9.94
CA VAL A 25 6.38 -3.93 -9.44
C VAL A 25 5.25 -4.70 -10.12
N SER A 26 4.38 -5.29 -9.30
CA SER A 26 3.20 -6.04 -9.72
C SER A 26 1.96 -5.39 -9.13
N TYR A 27 0.89 -5.34 -9.92
CA TYR A 27 -0.37 -4.73 -9.56
C TYR A 27 -1.47 -5.78 -9.48
N ASN A 28 -2.41 -5.64 -8.54
CA ASN A 28 -3.56 -6.52 -8.37
C ASN A 28 -3.12 -8.00 -8.23
N SER A 29 -2.12 -8.25 -7.39
CA SER A 29 -1.51 -9.57 -7.19
C SER A 29 -2.51 -10.47 -6.45
N ARG A 30 -2.76 -11.68 -6.98
CA ARG A 30 -3.76 -12.62 -6.46
C ARG A 30 -3.16 -13.99 -6.24
N SER A 31 -3.69 -14.71 -5.25
CA SER A 31 -3.38 -16.14 -5.08
C SER A 31 -3.86 -16.95 -6.28
N LYS A 32 -3.12 -18.03 -6.58
CA LYS A 32 -3.51 -19.04 -7.58
C LYS A 32 -4.22 -20.22 -6.92
N GLU A 33 -4.31 -20.25 -5.59
CA GLU A 33 -4.92 -21.36 -4.86
C GLU A 33 -6.45 -21.32 -4.99
N ASP A 34 -7.04 -22.48 -5.31
CA ASP A 34 -8.46 -22.60 -5.54
C ASP A 34 -9.25 -22.23 -4.28
N GLY A 35 -10.06 -21.17 -4.37
CA GLY A 35 -10.89 -20.68 -3.28
C GLY A 35 -10.30 -19.51 -2.49
N GLU A 36 -9.03 -19.16 -2.69
CA GLU A 36 -8.43 -17.96 -2.09
C GLU A 36 -8.74 -16.72 -2.94
N GLN A 37 -9.59 -15.83 -2.43
CA GLN A 37 -9.96 -14.57 -3.07
C GLN A 37 -9.21 -13.35 -2.52
N MET A 38 -7.94 -13.53 -2.14
CA MET A 38 -7.09 -12.41 -1.73
C MET A 38 -6.64 -11.59 -2.94
N GLU A 39 -6.39 -10.30 -2.71
CA GLU A 39 -5.80 -9.37 -3.67
C GLU A 39 -4.95 -8.34 -2.92
N ILE A 40 -3.67 -8.24 -3.30
CA ILE A 40 -2.77 -7.15 -2.89
C ILE A 40 -2.75 -6.13 -4.02
N ASP A 41 -3.02 -4.87 -3.71
CA ASP A 41 -3.12 -3.80 -4.69
C ASP A 41 -1.78 -3.56 -5.41
N VAL A 42 -0.68 -3.46 -4.66
CA VAL A 42 0.68 -3.36 -5.21
C VAL A 42 1.64 -4.27 -4.43
N VAL A 43 2.44 -5.04 -5.17
CA VAL A 43 3.60 -5.76 -4.63
C VAL A 43 4.84 -5.23 -5.33
N ALA A 44 5.81 -4.74 -4.56
CA ALA A 44 7.10 -4.30 -5.08
C ALA A 44 8.24 -5.12 -4.46
N ILE A 45 9.27 -5.41 -5.26
CA ILE A 45 10.44 -6.16 -4.81
C ILE A 45 11.66 -5.31 -5.09
N ASP A 46 12.30 -4.87 -4.01
CA ASP A 46 13.63 -4.31 -4.04
C ASP A 46 14.63 -5.42 -3.74
N SER A 47 15.70 -5.48 -4.52
CA SER A 47 16.82 -6.40 -4.32
C SER A 47 18.16 -5.68 -4.48
N SER A 48 18.13 -4.36 -4.34
CA SER A 48 19.31 -3.52 -4.29
C SER A 48 20.18 -3.93 -3.09
N ASP A 49 21.49 -3.70 -3.21
CA ASP A 49 22.48 -3.92 -2.16
C ASP A 49 22.58 -5.35 -1.56
N GLY A 50 21.94 -6.34 -2.18
CA GLY A 50 22.02 -7.74 -1.78
C GLY A 50 21.05 -8.16 -0.67
N THR A 51 20.08 -7.30 -0.33
CA THR A 51 18.96 -7.59 0.57
C THR A 51 17.66 -7.57 -0.23
N GLN A 52 16.88 -8.64 -0.18
CA GLN A 52 15.56 -8.68 -0.83
C GLN A 52 14.47 -8.19 0.13
N THR A 53 13.89 -7.04 -0.20
CA THR A 53 12.74 -6.46 0.52
C THR A 53 11.49 -6.57 -0.32
N VAL A 54 10.45 -7.21 0.23
CA VAL A 54 9.14 -7.35 -0.40
C VAL A 54 8.15 -6.39 0.24
N TYR A 55 7.68 -5.42 -0.54
CA TYR A 55 6.64 -4.48 -0.13
C TYR A 55 5.26 -5.01 -0.54
N ALA A 56 4.35 -5.14 0.42
CA ALA A 56 2.94 -5.44 0.21
C ALA A 56 2.10 -4.20 0.57
N CYS A 57 1.50 -3.58 -0.44
CA CYS A 57 0.83 -2.30 -0.30
C CYS A 57 -0.67 -2.43 -0.55
N GLU A 58 -1.44 -1.89 0.38
CA GLU A 58 -2.88 -1.67 0.25
C GLU A 58 -3.17 -0.20 -0.04
N VAL A 59 -4.01 0.08 -1.03
CA VAL A 59 -4.17 1.41 -1.59
C VAL A 59 -5.62 1.88 -1.53
N VAL A 60 -5.84 2.96 -0.80
CA VAL A 60 -7.13 3.65 -0.73
C VAL A 60 -7.01 5.02 -1.41
N THR A 61 -7.95 5.33 -2.31
CA THR A 61 -7.93 6.57 -3.10
C THR A 61 -9.03 7.57 -2.73
N HIS A 62 -9.80 7.30 -1.68
CA HIS A 62 -10.87 8.18 -1.23
C HIS A 62 -10.32 9.50 -0.69
N LEU A 63 -10.83 10.61 -1.21
CA LEU A 63 -10.42 11.96 -0.80
C LEU A 63 -11.26 12.55 0.35
N ASN A 64 -12.26 11.80 0.84
CA ASN A 64 -13.18 12.25 1.90
C ASN A 64 -12.78 11.75 3.30
N GLY A 65 -11.61 11.11 3.42
CA GLY A 65 -11.07 10.64 4.70
C GLY A 65 -11.62 9.30 5.17
N LYS A 66 -12.45 8.62 4.36
CA LYS A 66 -12.97 7.28 4.66
C LYS A 66 -12.12 6.21 4.00
N LEU A 67 -11.84 5.13 4.72
CA LEU A 67 -11.08 4.00 4.17
C LEU A 67 -12.01 3.03 3.44
N TYR A 68 -12.86 2.32 4.18
CA TYR A 68 -13.84 1.38 3.62
C TYR A 68 -15.25 1.66 4.13
N SER A 69 -16.24 1.20 3.37
CA SER A 69 -17.67 1.31 3.72
C SER A 69 -18.29 -0.07 3.85
N GLY A 70 -18.97 -0.32 4.96
CA GLY A 70 -19.64 -1.59 5.24
C GLY A 70 -20.09 -1.64 6.70
N THR A 71 -20.47 -2.83 7.14
CA THR A 71 -20.86 -3.12 8.52
C THR A 71 -19.87 -4.15 9.07
N PRO A 72 -19.30 -3.94 10.27
CA PRO A 72 -18.39 -4.91 10.85
C PRO A 72 -19.09 -6.25 11.08
N ASP A 73 -18.36 -7.34 10.83
CA ASP A 73 -18.84 -8.71 11.03
C ASP A 73 -18.60 -9.16 12.48
N THR A 74 -17.68 -8.51 13.19
CA THR A 74 -17.29 -8.82 14.56
C THR A 74 -17.23 -7.59 15.48
N ASP A 75 -17.21 -7.84 16.80
CA ASP A 75 -17.12 -6.78 17.81
C ASP A 75 -15.66 -6.39 18.18
N ASN A 76 -14.65 -6.94 17.50
CA ASN A 76 -13.22 -6.76 17.82
C ASN A 76 -12.82 -5.28 17.84
N TRP A 77 -13.39 -4.49 16.94
CA TRP A 77 -13.12 -3.06 16.80
C TRP A 77 -14.18 -2.17 17.44
N SER A 78 -15.11 -2.72 18.23
CA SER A 78 -16.27 -2.00 18.78
C SER A 78 -15.94 -0.75 19.62
N SER A 79 -14.71 -0.65 20.13
CA SER A 79 -14.21 0.54 20.84
C SER A 79 -13.84 1.72 19.92
N PHE A 80 -13.75 1.51 18.59
CA PHE A 80 -13.23 2.49 17.65
C PHE A 80 -14.33 3.14 16.81
N GLY A 81 -14.94 4.18 17.37
CA GLY A 81 -15.76 5.11 16.62
C GLY A 81 -17.08 4.49 16.13
N ASN A 82 -17.48 4.86 14.91
CA ASN A 82 -18.73 4.38 14.30
C ASN A 82 -18.52 3.09 13.48
N GLU A 83 -19.61 2.42 13.09
CA GLU A 83 -19.57 1.17 12.31
C GLU A 83 -18.67 1.24 11.06
N SER A 84 -18.57 2.39 10.39
CA SER A 84 -17.71 2.54 9.22
C SER A 84 -16.22 2.51 9.57
N TYR A 85 -15.83 3.02 10.74
CA TYR A 85 -14.45 2.96 11.23
C TYR A 85 -14.11 1.54 11.65
N GLN A 86 -15.00 0.91 12.41
CA GLN A 86 -14.87 -0.48 12.85
C GLN A 86 -14.73 -1.43 11.65
N TYR A 87 -15.60 -1.27 10.64
CA TYR A 87 -15.52 -2.03 9.40
C TYR A 87 -14.21 -1.79 8.64
N SER A 88 -13.71 -0.55 8.61
CA SER A 88 -12.44 -0.24 7.95
C SER A 88 -11.27 -0.96 8.61
N LEU A 89 -11.24 -0.97 9.95
CA LEU A 89 -10.19 -1.64 10.72
C LEU A 89 -10.26 -3.16 10.52
N GLU A 90 -11.44 -3.76 10.63
CA GLU A 90 -11.65 -5.20 10.39
C GLU A 90 -11.27 -5.62 8.96
N LYS A 91 -11.59 -4.77 7.97
CA LYS A 91 -11.25 -5.05 6.57
C LYS A 91 -9.75 -4.98 6.32
N LEU A 92 -9.06 -3.97 6.87
CA LEU A 92 -7.62 -3.82 6.78
C LEU A 92 -6.90 -4.96 7.51
N GLU A 93 -7.36 -5.30 8.70
CA GLU A 93 -6.87 -6.44 9.48
C GLU A 93 -6.93 -7.74 8.65
N THR A 94 -8.07 -8.01 8.02
CA THR A 94 -8.24 -9.19 7.16
C THR A 94 -7.30 -9.16 5.95
N LYS A 95 -7.12 -7.99 5.33
CA LYS A 95 -6.25 -7.82 4.15
C LYS A 95 -4.79 -8.03 4.53
N PHE A 96 -4.27 -7.31 5.52
CA PHE A 96 -2.86 -7.46 5.92
C PHE A 96 -2.48 -8.86 6.37
N ARG A 97 -3.36 -9.59 7.09
CA ARG A 97 -3.08 -10.99 7.44
C ARG A 97 -3.06 -11.90 6.21
N SER A 98 -3.94 -11.66 5.24
CA SER A 98 -3.95 -12.39 3.96
C SER A 98 -2.71 -12.07 3.14
N ASP A 99 -2.32 -10.79 3.09
CA ASP A 99 -1.15 -10.31 2.36
C ASP A 99 0.12 -10.91 2.94
N HIS A 100 0.26 -10.89 4.27
CA HIS A 100 1.36 -11.55 4.98
C HIS A 100 1.45 -13.04 4.63
N GLY A 101 0.34 -13.77 4.75
CA GLY A 101 0.30 -15.19 4.40
C GLY A 101 0.64 -15.48 2.93
N TYR A 102 0.31 -14.56 2.03
CA TYR A 102 0.67 -14.69 0.62
C TYR A 102 2.15 -14.40 0.37
N VAL A 103 2.65 -13.23 0.80
CA VAL A 103 4.02 -12.81 0.46
C VAL A 103 5.08 -13.68 1.11
N THR A 104 4.88 -14.09 2.37
CA THR A 104 5.82 -14.97 3.08
C THR A 104 5.82 -16.40 2.53
N ARG A 105 4.78 -16.81 1.82
CA ARG A 105 4.69 -18.11 1.15
C ARG A 105 5.26 -18.08 -0.27
N VAL A 106 5.07 -16.98 -0.99
CA VAL A 106 5.52 -16.84 -2.39
C VAL A 106 6.99 -16.42 -2.47
N PHE A 107 7.43 -15.60 -1.51
CA PHE A 107 8.80 -15.08 -1.40
C PHE A 107 9.44 -15.57 -0.10
N ASP A 108 9.36 -16.87 0.17
CA ASP A 108 9.77 -17.51 1.43
C ASP A 108 11.25 -17.35 1.81
N ASP A 109 12.09 -16.98 0.85
CA ASP A 109 13.52 -16.67 1.02
C ASP A 109 13.84 -15.16 1.04
N ALA A 110 12.84 -14.27 1.09
CA ALA A 110 13.08 -12.83 1.21
C ALA A 110 13.66 -12.48 2.59
N ASP A 111 14.54 -11.47 2.63
CA ASP A 111 15.20 -11.03 3.85
C ASP A 111 14.26 -10.18 4.72
N GLU A 112 13.43 -9.35 4.09
CA GLU A 112 12.55 -8.39 4.75
C GLU A 112 11.17 -8.30 4.06
N TYR A 113 10.13 -8.10 4.88
CA TYR A 113 8.76 -7.84 4.42
C TYR A 113 8.27 -6.52 5.00
N VAL A 114 7.73 -5.66 4.15
CA VAL A 114 7.20 -4.35 4.55
C VAL A 114 5.74 -4.25 4.13
N PHE A 115 4.85 -4.02 5.09
CA PHE A 115 3.42 -3.88 4.85
C PHE A 115 3.02 -2.43 4.92
N GLN A 116 2.29 -1.93 3.93
CA GLN A 116 1.98 -0.50 3.83
C GLN A 116 0.50 -0.25 3.54
N LEU A 117 -0.08 0.72 4.23
CA LEU A 117 -1.35 1.34 3.83
C LEU A 117 -1.07 2.70 3.21
N TRP A 118 -1.50 2.88 1.97
CA TRP A 118 -1.41 4.13 1.23
C TRP A 118 -2.78 4.80 1.15
N ALA A 119 -2.91 6.02 1.68
CA ALA A 119 -4.13 6.79 1.53
C ALA A 119 -3.87 8.31 1.50
N PRO A 120 -4.40 9.07 0.52
CA PRO A 120 -4.13 10.50 0.42
C PRO A 120 -4.71 11.30 1.59
N TYR A 121 -5.81 10.82 2.17
CA TYR A 121 -6.42 11.45 3.33
C TYR A 121 -7.15 10.43 4.21
N VAL A 122 -6.88 10.50 5.51
CA VAL A 122 -7.54 9.74 6.58
C VAL A 122 -7.87 10.73 7.69
N VAL A 123 -9.09 10.63 8.25
CA VAL A 123 -9.49 11.50 9.36
C VAL A 123 -8.70 11.14 10.61
N ASP A 124 -7.95 12.10 11.15
CA ASP A 124 -7.21 11.95 12.41
C ASP A 124 -8.14 11.73 13.60
N GLY A 125 -7.65 10.98 14.59
CA GLY A 125 -8.34 10.69 15.85
C GLY A 125 -8.67 9.22 15.97
N ILE A 126 -9.91 8.87 16.32
CA ILE A 126 -10.29 7.50 16.69
C ILE A 126 -9.94 6.46 15.60
N LEU A 127 -10.02 6.83 14.31
CA LEU A 127 -9.64 5.92 13.24
C LEU A 127 -8.13 5.68 13.20
N THR A 128 -7.31 6.72 13.31
CA THR A 128 -5.85 6.59 13.33
C THR A 128 -5.37 5.88 14.60
N ASP A 129 -6.01 6.11 15.75
CA ASP A 129 -5.74 5.36 16.99
C ASP A 129 -6.01 3.86 16.79
N GLY A 130 -7.08 3.51 16.05
CA GLY A 130 -7.38 2.13 15.68
C GLY A 130 -6.34 1.52 14.73
N LEU A 131 -5.83 2.30 13.77
CA LEU A 131 -4.75 1.85 12.88
C LEU A 131 -3.46 1.57 13.66
N GLU A 132 -3.11 2.40 14.64
CA GLU A 132 -1.94 2.16 15.50
C GLU A 132 -2.08 0.87 16.32
N VAL A 133 -3.27 0.59 16.84
CA VAL A 133 -3.56 -0.69 17.52
C VAL A 133 -3.45 -1.86 16.56
N LEU A 134 -4.03 -1.75 15.36
CA LEU A 134 -3.90 -2.79 14.33
C LEU A 134 -2.43 -3.08 13.98
N SER A 135 -1.62 -2.05 13.77
CA SER A 135 -0.18 -2.21 13.48
C SER A 135 0.56 -2.88 14.64
N SER A 136 0.22 -2.50 15.88
CA SER A 136 0.83 -3.09 17.09
C SER A 136 0.46 -4.57 17.27
N GLU A 137 -0.80 -4.93 17.03
CA GLU A 137 -1.26 -6.32 17.09
C GLU A 137 -0.63 -7.16 15.98
N PHE A 138 -0.58 -6.62 14.77
CA PHE A 138 0.06 -7.26 13.62
C PHE A 138 1.55 -7.51 13.87
N GLN A 139 2.27 -6.52 14.43
CA GLN A 139 3.67 -6.68 14.83
C GLN A 139 3.86 -7.71 15.93
N ALA A 140 2.97 -7.78 16.92
CA ALA A 140 3.05 -8.79 17.96
C ALA A 140 2.81 -10.21 17.43
N GLU A 141 2.00 -10.35 16.37
CA GLU A 141 1.67 -11.63 15.74
C GLU A 141 2.77 -12.11 14.77
N HIS A 142 3.31 -11.22 13.95
CA HIS A 142 4.18 -11.58 12.82
C HIS A 142 5.64 -11.14 12.97
N GLY A 143 5.89 -10.05 13.69
CA GLY A 143 7.22 -9.45 13.87
C GLY A 143 7.42 -8.17 13.04
N GLU A 144 6.64 -7.99 11.98
CA GLU A 144 6.63 -6.82 11.10
C GLU A 144 5.50 -5.85 11.49
N SER A 145 5.74 -4.54 11.40
CA SER A 145 4.69 -3.52 11.59
C SER A 145 4.07 -3.10 10.26
N ILE A 146 2.85 -2.57 10.31
CA ILE A 146 2.23 -1.90 9.16
C ILE A 146 2.68 -0.43 9.15
N GLU A 147 3.27 0.01 8.05
CA GLU A 147 3.62 1.39 7.79
C GLU A 147 2.42 2.15 7.22
N PHE A 148 2.15 3.34 7.75
CA PHE A 148 1.06 4.20 7.30
C PHE A 148 1.58 5.34 6.43
N VAL A 149 1.49 5.16 5.12
CA VAL A 149 1.75 6.22 4.14
C VAL A 149 0.44 6.99 3.89
N ILE A 150 0.06 7.77 4.89
CA ILE A 150 -1.20 8.52 4.92
C ILE A 150 -0.97 10.02 5.09
N ASN A 151 -1.96 10.84 4.74
CA ASN A 151 -1.97 12.29 5.01
C ASN A 151 -0.69 13.01 4.54
N GLU A 152 0.08 13.58 5.47
CA GLU A 152 1.31 14.33 5.19
C GLU A 152 2.38 13.41 4.57
N THR A 153 2.58 12.21 5.11
CA THR A 153 3.53 11.21 4.56
C THR A 153 3.19 10.86 3.12
N TYR A 154 1.91 10.65 2.80
CA TYR A 154 1.48 10.43 1.41
C TYR A 154 1.83 11.61 0.51
N THR A 155 1.60 12.84 1.01
CA THR A 155 1.89 14.08 0.28
C THR A 155 3.39 14.22 0.02
N GLU A 156 4.23 13.87 1.00
CA GLU A 156 5.68 13.86 0.88
C GLU A 156 6.15 12.87 -0.19
N CYS A 157 5.68 11.62 -0.14
CA CYS A 157 6.02 10.60 -1.14
C CYS A 157 5.64 11.03 -2.58
N VAL A 158 4.46 11.63 -2.75
CA VAL A 158 4.03 12.14 -4.07
C VAL A 158 4.86 13.34 -4.51
N ASN A 159 5.25 14.23 -3.60
CA ASN A 159 6.10 15.37 -3.93
C ASN A 159 7.53 14.96 -4.29
N GLU A 160 8.06 13.91 -3.66
CA GLU A 160 9.34 13.31 -4.04
C GLU A 160 9.28 12.77 -5.47
N LEU A 161 8.23 12.00 -5.80
CA LEU A 161 7.99 11.54 -7.17
C LEU A 161 7.92 12.70 -8.18
N ARG A 162 7.21 13.77 -7.84
CA ARG A 162 7.11 14.96 -8.71
C ARG A 162 8.45 15.65 -8.90
N THR A 163 9.24 15.75 -7.84
CA THR A 163 10.59 16.34 -7.88
C THR A 163 11.49 15.53 -8.82
N LEU A 164 11.51 14.20 -8.66
CA LEU A 164 12.27 13.30 -9.55
C LEU A 164 11.77 13.38 -10.99
N ALA A 165 10.46 13.48 -11.21
CA ALA A 165 9.87 13.59 -12.54
C ALA A 165 10.22 14.92 -13.25
N ALA A 166 10.48 16.00 -12.50
CA ALA A 166 10.90 17.28 -13.03
C ALA A 166 12.36 17.28 -13.51
N ASP A 167 13.22 16.43 -12.93
CA ASP A 167 14.64 16.36 -13.25
C ASP A 167 14.99 15.22 -14.22
N GLU A 168 14.27 14.09 -14.14
CA GLU A 168 14.55 12.88 -14.91
C GLU A 168 13.68 12.75 -16.17
N THR A 169 14.28 12.28 -17.27
CA THR A 169 13.59 12.11 -18.57
C THR A 169 13.52 10.65 -19.04
N LYS A 170 14.29 9.76 -18.41
CA LYS A 170 14.27 8.32 -18.65
C LYS A 170 12.87 7.76 -18.41
N ALA A 171 12.43 6.90 -19.31
CA ALA A 171 11.18 6.17 -19.15
C ALA A 171 11.42 4.91 -18.32
N TYR A 172 10.77 4.83 -17.16
CA TYR A 172 10.86 3.69 -16.23
C TYR A 172 9.83 2.60 -16.48
N GLY A 173 8.95 2.79 -17.48
CA GLY A 173 7.83 1.88 -17.75
C GLY A 173 6.61 2.13 -16.87
N GLU A 174 6.64 3.13 -15.98
CA GLU A 174 5.54 3.45 -15.07
C GLU A 174 4.65 4.57 -15.60
N PRO A 175 3.36 4.31 -15.89
CA PRO A 175 2.45 5.30 -16.47
C PRO A 175 2.24 6.54 -15.60
N ALA A 176 2.10 6.38 -14.28
CA ALA A 176 1.90 7.53 -13.37
C ALA A 176 3.15 8.42 -13.32
N PHE A 177 4.35 7.83 -13.20
CA PHE A 177 5.59 8.60 -13.25
C PHE A 177 5.75 9.32 -14.59
N ARG A 178 5.44 8.63 -15.70
CA ARG A 178 5.52 9.24 -17.03
C ARG A 178 4.53 10.40 -17.18
N PHE A 179 3.34 10.29 -16.61
CA PHE A 179 2.38 11.38 -16.56
C PHE A 179 2.97 12.58 -15.81
N LEU A 180 3.56 12.37 -14.62
CA LEU A 180 4.23 13.43 -13.86
C LEU A 180 5.37 14.09 -14.67
N GLN A 181 6.23 13.30 -15.31
CA GLN A 181 7.32 13.81 -16.15
C GLN A 181 6.77 14.73 -17.26
N ILE A 182 5.69 14.32 -17.92
CA ILE A 182 5.07 15.14 -18.97
C ILE A 182 4.57 16.45 -18.37
N THR A 183 3.85 16.41 -17.24
CA THR A 183 3.25 17.60 -16.63
C THR A 183 4.29 18.58 -16.08
N GLU A 184 5.38 18.09 -15.50
CA GLU A 184 6.44 18.94 -14.93
C GLU A 184 7.33 19.57 -16.03
N GLN A 185 7.38 18.98 -17.23
CA GLN A 185 8.20 19.45 -18.36
C GLN A 185 7.44 20.32 -19.38
N LEU A 186 6.16 20.64 -19.13
CA LEU A 186 5.36 21.51 -20.00
C LEU A 186 5.96 22.93 -20.07
N ARG A 187 5.83 23.60 -21.22
CA ARG A 187 6.38 24.95 -21.50
C ARG A 187 5.29 25.95 -21.86
#